data_AF-A0A7Z9VC95-F1
#
_entry.id   AF-A0A7Z9VC95-F1
#
_cell.length_a   1.000
_cell.length_b   1.000
_cell.length_c   1.000
_cell.angle_alpha   90.00
_cell.angle_beta   90.00
_cell.angle_gamma   90.00
#
_symmetry.space_group_name_H-M   'P 1'
#
loop_
_entity.id
_entity.type
_entity.pdbx_description
1 polymer ?
#
loop_
_entity_poly.entity_id
_entity_poly.type
_entity_poly.pdbx_seq_one_letter_code
_entity_poly.pdbx_strand_id
1 'polypeptide(L)'
;MKITGFERTVLRVPFLPGILPSREYGEFAPPDQPFSPTAYPESIERRCQDLLRIHTDEGVSGIGMSGPYFGTQADNPPDLI
;
A
#
# COMPACT_ATOMS: atom_id res chain seq x y z
N MET A 1 26.12 9.01 -9.44
CA MET A 1 24.76 8.59 -9.12
C MET A 1 23.80 9.78 -9.00
N LYS A 2 22.87 9.89 -9.94
CA LYS A 2 21.75 10.84 -9.97
C LYS A 2 20.43 10.07 -10.17
N ILE A 3 19.36 10.57 -9.59
CA ILE A 3 18.01 10.07 -9.88
C ILE A 3 17.56 10.62 -11.23
N THR A 4 17.11 9.74 -12.12
CA THR A 4 16.68 10.08 -13.50
C THR A 4 15.20 9.81 -13.75
N GLY A 5 14.54 9.05 -12.88
CA GLY A 5 13.13 8.73 -13.04
C GLY A 5 12.51 8.26 -11.73
N PHE A 6 11.20 8.47 -11.65
CA PHE A 6 10.36 8.02 -10.55
C PHE A 6 9.08 7.44 -11.14
N GLU A 7 8.73 6.22 -10.73
CA GLU A 7 7.48 5.57 -11.10
C GLU A 7 6.72 5.16 -9.83
N ARG A 8 5.42 5.41 -9.84
CA ARG A 8 4.49 4.93 -8.82
C ARG A 8 3.49 3.97 -9.45
N THR A 9 3.44 2.75 -8.93
CA THR A 9 2.40 1.77 -9.32
C THR A 9 1.52 1.47 -8.12
N VAL A 10 0.23 1.77 -8.23
CA VAL A 10 -0.75 1.40 -7.20
C VAL A 10 -1.02 -0.10 -7.30
N LEU A 11 -0.81 -0.81 -6.19
CA LEU A 11 -1.06 -2.24 -6.07
C LEU A 11 -2.22 -2.51 -5.13
N ARG A 12 -2.99 -3.56 -5.45
CA ARG A 12 -3.91 -4.21 -4.51
C ARG A 12 -3.45 -5.65 -4.38
N VAL A 13 -2.83 -5.95 -3.24
CA VAL A 13 -2.28 -7.29 -2.99
C VAL A 13 -3.42 -8.18 -2.51
N PRO A 14 -3.76 -9.26 -3.23
CA PRO A 14 -4.79 -10.18 -2.77
C PRO A 14 -4.32 -10.84 -1.48
N PHE A 15 -5.15 -10.75 -0.44
CA PHE A 15 -4.87 -11.44 0.82
C PHE A 15 -5.12 -12.93 0.65
N LEU A 16 -4.08 -13.73 0.86
CA LEU A 16 -4.21 -15.18 0.85
C LEU A 16 -4.87 -15.64 2.16
N PRO A 17 -5.93 -16.47 2.09
CA PRO A 17 -6.51 -17.13 3.24
C PRO A 17 -5.44 -17.84 4.10
N GLY A 18 -5.38 -17.53 5.40
CA GLY A 18 -4.54 -18.26 6.36
C GLY A 18 -3.35 -17.50 6.96
N ILE A 19 -3.07 -16.26 6.54
CA ILE A 19 -2.15 -15.35 7.27
C ILE A 19 -2.85 -14.70 8.48
N LEU A 20 -4.17 -14.50 8.38
CA LEU A 20 -5.06 -14.04 9.44
C LEU A 20 -6.10 -15.12 9.80
N PRO A 21 -6.64 -15.16 11.04
CA PRO A 21 -7.59 -16.19 11.48
C PRO A 21 -8.89 -16.24 10.64
N SER A 22 -9.49 -17.42 10.51
CA SER A 22 -10.54 -17.72 9.52
C SER A 22 -11.96 -17.27 9.90
N ARG A 23 -12.64 -16.47 9.02
CA ARG A 23 -13.78 -16.86 8.15
C ARG A 23 -14.42 -15.70 7.34
N GLU A 24 -14.03 -14.45 7.54
CA GLU A 24 -14.82 -13.24 7.19
C GLU A 24 -14.12 -12.31 6.16
N TYR A 25 -13.62 -12.85 5.04
CA TYR A 25 -12.77 -12.18 4.01
C TYR A 25 -13.29 -10.88 3.34
N GLY A 26 -14.28 -10.20 3.93
CA GLY A 26 -14.39 -8.75 3.86
C GLY A 26 -14.05 -8.13 5.22
N GLU A 27 -12.80 -8.25 5.69
CA GLU A 27 -12.39 -7.88 7.06
C GLU A 27 -12.77 -6.43 7.41
N PHE A 28 -13.94 -6.26 8.02
CA PHE A 28 -14.20 -5.21 9.00
C PHE A 28 -13.59 -5.68 10.33
N ALA A 29 -13.18 -4.75 11.19
CA ALA A 29 -12.65 -5.12 12.51
C ALA A 29 -13.58 -6.16 13.20
N PRO A 30 -13.04 -7.27 13.77
CA PRO A 30 -13.86 -8.27 14.46
C PRO A 30 -14.73 -7.60 15.53
N PRO A 31 -16.02 -7.98 15.70
CA PRO A 31 -16.94 -7.32 16.64
C PRO A 31 -16.45 -7.35 18.10
N ASP A 32 -15.57 -8.28 18.41
CA ASP A 32 -14.96 -8.59 19.69
C ASP A 32 -13.48 -8.15 19.80
N GLN A 33 -12.90 -7.57 18.74
CA GLN A 33 -11.59 -6.89 18.78
C GLN A 33 -11.77 -5.36 18.63
N PRO A 34 -11.82 -4.61 19.74
CA PRO A 34 -12.04 -3.16 19.77
C PRO A 34 -10.83 -2.31 19.31
N PHE A 35 -9.78 -2.94 18.76
CA PHE A 35 -8.56 -2.26 18.35
C PHE A 35 -8.74 -1.59 16.99
N SER A 36 -9.45 -0.47 17.01
CA SER A 36 -9.48 0.58 15.98
C SER A 36 -10.30 0.29 14.72
N PRO A 37 -11.65 0.37 14.79
CA PRO A 37 -12.53 0.43 13.61
C PRO A 37 -12.13 1.53 12.62
N THR A 38 -11.50 2.60 13.10
CA THR A 38 -10.92 3.69 12.29
C THR A 38 -9.67 3.30 11.51
N ALA A 39 -8.95 2.25 11.90
CA ALA A 39 -7.73 1.80 11.21
C ALA A 39 -8.04 0.94 9.97
N TYR A 40 -9.21 0.30 9.95
CA TYR A 40 -9.68 -0.54 8.85
C TYR A 40 -11.12 -0.15 8.48
N PRO A 41 -11.31 1.04 7.86
CA PRO A 41 -12.63 1.55 7.51
C PRO A 41 -13.33 0.79 6.37
N GLU A 42 -12.59 0.00 5.59
CA GLU A 42 -13.10 -0.81 4.48
C GLU A 42 -12.49 -2.22 4.52
N SER A 43 -13.09 -3.14 3.76
CA SER A 43 -12.52 -4.49 3.54
C SER A 43 -11.06 -4.41 3.12
N ILE A 44 -10.22 -5.24 3.74
CA ILE A 44 -8.78 -5.31 3.45
C ILE A 44 -8.46 -5.61 1.98
N GLU A 45 -9.38 -6.21 1.22
CA GLU A 45 -9.26 -6.41 -0.23
C GLU A 45 -9.20 -5.09 -1.03
N ARG A 46 -9.73 -4.01 -0.45
CA ARG A 46 -9.71 -2.65 -1.02
C ARG A 46 -8.45 -1.88 -0.64
N ARG A 47 -7.60 -2.44 0.22
CA ARG A 47 -6.37 -1.81 0.68
C ARG A 47 -5.39 -1.69 -0.47
N CYS A 48 -4.98 -0.46 -0.74
CA CYS A 48 -3.98 -0.13 -1.72
C CYS A 48 -2.61 0.01 -1.05
N GLN A 49 -1.55 -0.16 -1.83
CA GLN A 49 -0.18 0.17 -1.46
C GLN A 49 0.57 0.58 -2.71
N ASP A 50 1.49 1.54 -2.61
CA ASP A 50 2.29 1.96 -3.77
C ASP A 50 3.59 1.17 -3.83
N LEU A 51 3.90 0.65 -5.01
CA LEU A 51 5.25 0.30 -5.39
C LEU A 51 5.94 1.53 -5.97
N LEU A 52 7.04 1.92 -5.35
CA LEU A 52 7.84 3.07 -5.73
C LEU A 52 9.11 2.58 -6.42
N ARG A 53 9.39 3.07 -7.63
CA ARG A 53 10.62 2.76 -8.36
C ARG A 53 11.40 4.04 -8.62
N ILE A 54 12.67 4.04 -8.26
CA ILE A 54 13.61 5.13 -8.51
C ILE A 54 14.65 4.63 -9.49
N HIS A 55 14.80 5.32 -10.62
CA HIS A 55 15.81 5.02 -11.62
C HIS A 55 17.01 5.93 -11.47
N THR A 56 18.20 5.41 -11.77
CA THR A 56 19.45 6.17 -11.72
C THR A 56 20.11 6.25 -13.09
N ASP A 57 20.99 7.23 -13.25
CA ASP A 57 21.84 7.39 -14.45
C ASP A 57 22.85 6.25 -14.64
N GLU A 58 23.07 5.44 -13.62
CA GLU A 58 23.94 4.25 -13.64
C GLU A 58 23.18 2.97 -14.02
N GLY A 59 21.89 3.06 -14.37
CA GLY A 59 21.06 1.91 -14.76
C GLY A 59 20.57 1.06 -13.59
N VAL A 60 20.88 1.44 -12.35
CA VAL A 60 20.37 0.79 -11.13
C VAL A 60 18.99 1.33 -10.79
N SER A 61 18.09 0.45 -10.36
CA SER A 61 16.77 0.83 -9.86
C SER A 61 16.59 0.46 -8.39
N GLY A 62 16.17 1.43 -7.58
CA GLY A 62 15.71 1.21 -6.21
C GLY A 62 14.21 0.91 -6.19
N ILE A 63 13.79 0.03 -5.28
CA ILE A 63 12.38 -0.31 -5.07
C ILE A 63 12.03 -0.01 -3.61
N GLY A 64 10.93 0.71 -3.41
CA GLY A 64 10.32 0.97 -2.10
C GLY A 64 8.84 0.66 -2.12
N MET A 65 8.23 0.60 -0.93
CA MET A 65 6.79 0.48 -0.79
C MET A 65 6.27 1.54 0.19
N SER A 66 5.11 2.12 -0.11
CA SER A 66 4.44 3.01 0.83
C SER A 66 3.77 2.23 1.97
N GLY A 67 3.27 2.95 2.98
CA GLY A 67 2.33 2.38 3.93
C GLY A 67 0.98 2.05 3.25
N PRO A 68 0.21 1.09 3.78
CA PRO A 68 -1.09 0.76 3.22
C PRO A 68 -2.10 1.90 3.41
N TYR A 69 -3.05 2.03 2.48
CA TYR A 69 -4.14 3.02 2.55
C TYR A 69 -5.43 2.52 1.88
N PHE A 70 -6.54 3.21 2.14
CA PHE A 70 -7.82 2.99 1.46
C PHE A 70 -8.18 4.19 0.58
N GLY A 71 -9.02 3.96 -0.43
CA GLY A 71 -9.40 5.00 -1.40
C GLY A 71 -8.31 5.34 -2.41
N THR A 72 -8.24 6.61 -2.81
CA THR A 72 -7.28 7.13 -3.79
C THR A 72 -6.27 8.05 -3.12
N GLN A 73 -4.98 7.80 -3.36
CA GLN A 73 -3.92 8.72 -3.00
C GLN A 73 -3.68 9.68 -4.16
N ALA A 74 -3.65 10.99 -3.87
CA ALA A 74 -3.36 12.00 -4.88
C ALA A 74 -2.00 11.70 -5.53
N ASP A 75 -1.92 11.83 -6.86
CA ASP A 75 -0.66 11.75 -7.60
C ASP A 75 0.07 13.07 -7.53
N ASN A 76 0.43 13.45 -6.31
CA ASN A 76 1.21 14.66 -6.11
C ASN A 76 2.67 14.30 -6.33
N PRO A 77 3.40 15.07 -7.16
CA PRO A 77 4.84 14.93 -7.20
C PRO A 77 5.39 15.12 -5.78
N PRO A 78 6.41 14.36 -5.37
CA PRO A 78 7.03 14.55 -4.07
C PRO A 78 7.51 16.00 -3.95
N ASP A 79 7.38 16.60 -2.76
CA ASP A 79 8.00 17.88 -2.46
C ASP A 79 9.52 17.70 -2.55
N LEU A 80 10.07 18.03 -3.72
CA LEU A 80 11.51 18.07 -3.94
C LEU A 80 12.03 19.31 -3.21
N ILE A 81 12.47 19.12 -1.96
CA ILE A 81 13.28 20.10 -1.22
C ILE A 81 14.70 20.10 -1.82
#